data_AF-A0A7C2W2R8-F1
#
_entry.id   AF-A0A7C2W2R8-F1
#
_cell.length_a   1.000
_cell.length_b   1.000
_cell.length_c   1.000
_cell.angle_alpha   90.00
_cell.angle_beta   90.00
_cell.angle_gamma   90.00
#
_symmetry.space_group_name_H-M   'P 1'
#
loop_
_entity.id
_entity.type
_entity.pdbx_description
1 polymer ?
#
loop_
_entity_poly.entity_id
_entity_poly.type
_entity_poly.pdbx_seq_one_letter_code
_entity_poly.pdbx_strand_id
1 'polypeptide(L)'
;MPKPELLDRLLAAIEAAGWQTLIVERSHPFLLRLFKREEQGFLNVRIYVWNCTSGGRNRPADEYRVQLTGVVPHAATGETTLLLGWHEGYGVFVGFDIRKHKGQASASPSIQVKEASLLNAHNHAFSAYERANGEIAVCFCPEFIVEYALNLAKLHGFTAKDQAEVEILNSMDEVDEKEIMAKVRDRER
;
A
#
# COMPACT_ATOMS: atom_id res chain seq x y z
N MET A 1 -6.81 16.14 0.60
CA MET A 1 -7.16 15.84 2.00
C MET A 1 -6.07 16.33 2.97
N PRO A 2 -6.43 17.04 4.06
CA PRO A 2 -5.56 17.35 5.20
C PRO A 2 -5.10 16.09 5.95
N LYS A 3 -4.07 16.24 6.81
CA LYS A 3 -3.52 15.10 7.58
C LYS A 3 -4.52 14.49 8.59
N PRO A 4 -5.34 15.25 9.34
CA PRO A 4 -6.34 14.65 10.23
C PRO A 4 -7.34 13.76 9.48
N GLU A 5 -7.84 14.20 8.34
CA GLU A 5 -8.76 13.40 7.52
C GLU A 5 -8.07 12.13 6.96
N LEU A 6 -6.79 12.21 6.58
CA LEU A 6 -6.03 11.01 6.20
C LEU A 6 -5.86 10.03 7.37
N LEU A 7 -5.67 10.54 8.60
CA LEU A 7 -5.64 9.69 9.80
C LEU A 7 -7.00 9.03 10.02
N ASP A 8 -8.10 9.77 9.93
CA ASP A 8 -9.45 9.21 10.08
C ASP A 8 -9.72 8.12 9.03
N ARG A 9 -9.26 8.32 7.78
CA ARG A 9 -9.34 7.28 6.74
C ARG A 9 -8.54 6.03 7.13
N LEU A 10 -7.31 6.18 7.63
CA LEU A 10 -6.51 5.05 8.09
C LEU A 10 -7.19 4.29 9.23
N LEU A 11 -7.76 5.01 10.21
CA LEU A 11 -8.46 4.39 11.34
C LEU A 11 -9.68 3.61 10.87
N ALA A 12 -10.51 4.19 10.00
CA ALA A 12 -11.66 3.51 9.42
C ALA A 12 -11.27 2.28 8.58
N ALA A 13 -10.17 2.37 7.84
CA ALA A 13 -9.62 1.27 7.05
C ALA A 13 -9.18 0.09 7.95
N ILE A 14 -8.48 0.38 9.04
CA ILE A 14 -8.02 -0.63 9.99
C ILE A 14 -9.20 -1.27 10.73
N GLU A 15 -10.20 -0.47 11.13
CA GLU A 15 -11.43 -0.98 11.74
C GLU A 15 -12.20 -1.89 10.78
N ALA A 16 -12.33 -1.50 9.52
CA ALA A 16 -12.97 -2.32 8.48
C ALA A 16 -12.22 -3.64 8.21
N ALA A 17 -10.90 -3.66 8.41
CA ALA A 17 -10.08 -4.89 8.39
C ALA A 17 -10.30 -5.78 9.63
N GLY A 18 -11.14 -5.38 10.59
CA GLY A 18 -11.41 -6.12 11.82
C GLY A 18 -10.36 -5.94 12.92
N TRP A 19 -9.52 -4.90 12.83
CA TRP A 19 -8.48 -4.59 13.81
C TRP A 19 -8.83 -3.40 14.68
N GLN A 20 -8.36 -3.43 15.93
CA GLN A 20 -8.44 -2.29 16.84
C GLN A 20 -7.15 -1.47 16.78
N THR A 21 -7.27 -0.15 17.00
CA THR A 21 -6.15 0.78 16.91
C THR A 21 -5.98 1.59 18.18
N LEU A 22 -4.74 1.68 18.67
CA LEU A 22 -4.29 2.71 19.60
C LEU A 22 -3.39 3.71 18.85
N ILE A 23 -3.68 4.99 18.99
CA ILE A 23 -2.86 6.04 18.38
C ILE A 23 -1.74 6.41 19.35
N VAL A 24 -0.50 6.12 18.96
CA VAL A 24 0.71 6.43 19.74
C VAL A 24 1.23 7.82 19.37
N GLU A 25 1.28 8.15 18.07
CA GLU A 25 1.65 9.48 17.57
C GLU A 25 0.60 9.97 16.58
N ARG A 26 0.00 11.15 16.85
CA ARG A 26 -1.00 11.80 15.99
C ARG A 26 -0.40 12.74 14.95
N SER A 27 0.84 13.19 15.11
CA SER A 27 1.54 13.98 14.11
C SER A 27 2.00 13.08 12.96
N HIS A 28 2.01 13.59 11.73
CA HIS A 28 2.51 12.82 10.58
C HIS A 28 4.05 12.74 10.61
N PRO A 29 4.67 11.55 10.45
CA PRO A 29 4.06 10.23 10.23
C PRO A 29 3.34 9.67 11.45
N PHE A 30 2.16 9.09 11.24
CA PHE A 30 1.38 8.54 12.34
C PHE A 30 2.04 7.27 12.87
N LEU A 31 2.01 7.06 14.19
CA LEU A 31 2.38 5.79 14.80
C LEU A 31 1.13 5.18 15.42
N LEU A 32 0.74 4.02 14.91
CA LEU A 32 -0.43 3.28 15.33
C LEU A 32 0.00 1.93 15.91
N ARG A 33 -0.70 1.46 16.93
CA ARG A 33 -0.59 0.10 17.45
C ARG A 33 -1.87 -0.65 17.11
N LEU A 34 -1.74 -1.68 16.29
CA LEU A 34 -2.84 -2.49 15.81
C LEU A 34 -2.88 -3.81 16.57
N PHE A 35 -4.06 -4.24 16.99
CA PHE A 35 -4.25 -5.52 17.68
C PHE A 35 -5.67 -6.04 17.44
N LYS A 36 -5.84 -7.35 17.64
CA LYS A 36 -7.16 -7.98 17.73
C LYS A 36 -7.42 -8.39 19.16
N ARG A 37 -8.65 -8.25 19.62
CA ARG A 37 -9.03 -8.51 21.02
C ARG A 37 -8.78 -9.96 21.45
N GLU A 38 -8.88 -10.89 20.50
CA GLU A 38 -8.74 -12.33 20.74
C GLU A 38 -7.32 -12.86 20.48
N GLU A 39 -6.44 -12.04 19.90
CA GLU A 39 -5.07 -12.44 19.57
C GLU A 39 -4.09 -11.85 20.59
N GLN A 40 -3.06 -12.63 20.95
CA GLN A 40 -1.97 -12.10 21.78
C GLN A 40 -0.99 -11.31 20.93
N GLY A 41 -0.69 -10.08 21.37
CA GLY A 41 0.31 -9.23 20.75
C GLY A 41 -0.26 -8.02 20.04
N PHE A 42 0.62 -7.28 19.38
CA PHE A 42 0.26 -6.10 18.62
C PHE A 42 1.28 -5.85 17.51
N LEU A 43 0.87 -5.10 16.50
CA LEU A 43 1.73 -4.59 15.43
C LEU A 43 1.90 -3.08 15.61
N ASN A 44 3.13 -2.61 15.79
CA ASN A 44 3.43 -1.18 15.70
C ASN A 44 3.63 -0.81 14.22
N VAL A 45 2.84 0.14 13.73
CA VAL A 45 2.84 0.57 12.34
C VAL A 45 3.07 2.08 12.26
N ARG A 46 4.19 2.48 11.64
CA ARG A 46 4.47 3.88 11.29
C ARG A 46 4.01 4.16 9.87
N ILE A 47 3.15 5.15 9.70
CA ILE A 47 2.46 5.39 8.42
C ILE A 47 2.82 6.78 7.90
N TYR A 48 3.57 6.78 6.80
CA TYR A 48 3.78 7.94 5.96
C TYR A 48 2.71 7.94 4.87
N VAL A 49 1.74 8.86 4.93
CA VAL A 49 0.69 8.97 3.89
C VAL A 49 0.57 10.38 3.31
N TRP A 50 0.38 10.48 2.01
CA TRP A 50 0.02 11.73 1.32
C TRP A 50 -1.12 11.51 0.33
N ASN A 51 -1.65 12.59 -0.24
CA ASN A 51 -2.60 12.49 -1.34
C ASN A 51 -1.89 11.99 -2.61
N CYS A 52 -2.56 11.10 -3.33
CA CYS A 52 -2.26 10.68 -4.68
C CYS A 52 -3.13 11.53 -5.63
N THR A 53 -2.52 12.43 -6.40
CA THR A 53 -3.25 13.41 -7.22
C THR A 53 -2.76 13.39 -8.67
N SER A 54 -3.64 13.76 -9.60
CA SER A 54 -3.28 13.87 -11.01
C SER A 54 -2.23 14.97 -11.21
N GLY A 55 -1.34 14.75 -12.17
CA GLY A 55 -0.19 15.62 -12.44
C GLY A 55 -0.52 16.94 -13.13
N GLY A 56 -1.66 17.59 -12.91
CA GLY A 56 -2.00 18.86 -13.57
C GLY A 56 -2.17 18.80 -15.10
N ARG A 57 -2.49 19.96 -15.71
CA ARG A 57 -3.12 20.06 -17.05
C ARG A 57 -2.24 19.67 -18.27
N ASN A 58 -0.92 19.52 -18.12
CA ASN A 58 0.03 19.27 -19.21
C ASN A 58 0.72 17.90 -19.12
N ARG A 59 0.18 16.96 -18.35
CA ARG A 59 0.79 15.65 -18.11
C ARG A 59 -0.08 14.52 -18.68
N PRO A 60 0.50 13.32 -18.88
CA PRO A 60 -0.28 12.15 -19.32
C PRO A 60 -1.51 11.99 -18.43
N ALA A 61 -2.67 11.82 -19.05
CA ALA A 61 -3.95 11.74 -18.33
C ALA A 61 -4.01 10.51 -17.39
N ASP A 62 -3.19 9.51 -17.67
CA ASP A 62 -3.13 8.20 -17.03
C ASP A 62 -2.09 8.11 -15.89
N GLU A 63 -1.56 9.24 -15.41
CA GLU A 63 -0.52 9.27 -14.36
C GLU A 63 -0.90 10.13 -13.15
N TYR A 64 -0.85 9.50 -11.97
CA TYR A 64 -1.01 10.13 -10.66
C TYR A 64 0.31 10.17 -9.89
N ARG A 65 0.40 11.03 -8.88
CA ARG A 65 1.61 11.20 -8.08
C ARG A 65 1.34 11.37 -6.60
N VAL A 66 2.24 10.79 -5.82
CA VAL A 66 2.33 10.98 -4.37
C VAL A 66 3.52 11.90 -4.09
N GLN A 67 3.25 13.09 -3.58
CA GLN A 67 4.26 14.12 -3.36
C GLN A 67 4.75 14.09 -1.90
N LEU A 68 5.97 13.59 -1.68
CA LEU A 68 6.57 13.45 -0.35
C LEU A 68 7.01 14.82 0.15
N THR A 69 6.23 15.42 1.04
CA THR A 69 6.42 16.79 1.57
C THR A 69 6.31 16.83 3.08
N GLY A 70 7.01 17.77 3.72
CA GLY A 70 6.94 18.03 5.17
C GLY A 70 7.76 17.08 6.05
N VAL A 71 8.00 15.85 5.61
CA VAL A 71 8.87 14.88 6.30
C VAL A 71 9.53 13.95 5.29
N VAL A 72 10.79 13.59 5.55
CA VAL A 72 11.54 12.61 4.74
C VAL A 72 11.25 11.20 5.28
N PRO A 73 10.68 10.30 4.48
CA PRO A 73 10.41 8.93 4.93
C PRO A 73 11.70 8.17 5.28
N HIS A 74 11.67 7.46 6.40
CA HIS A 74 12.69 6.48 6.75
C HIS A 74 12.06 5.27 7.43
N ALA A 75 12.65 4.09 7.25
CA ALA A 75 12.26 2.90 7.99
C ALA A 75 12.63 3.06 9.48
N ALA A 76 11.72 2.69 10.37
CA ALA A 76 11.95 2.66 11.81
C ALA A 76 12.23 1.23 12.30
N THR A 77 13.18 1.06 13.21
CA THR A 77 13.51 -0.25 13.78
C THR A 77 12.43 -0.70 14.77
N GLY A 78 11.99 -1.95 14.67
CA GLY A 78 10.95 -2.51 15.56
C GLY A 78 9.52 -2.10 15.21
N GLU A 79 9.33 -1.44 14.07
CA GLU A 79 8.02 -1.00 13.57
C GLU A 79 7.88 -1.41 12.09
N THR A 80 6.66 -1.75 11.68
CA THR A 80 6.33 -1.85 10.24
C THR A 80 6.15 -0.43 9.71
N THR A 81 6.97 -0.02 8.73
CA THR A 81 6.87 1.31 8.14
C THR A 81 6.15 1.25 6.80
N LEU A 82 4.99 1.91 6.71
CA LEU A 82 4.21 2.02 5.47
C LEU A 82 4.47 3.37 4.79
N LEU A 83 4.69 3.33 3.47
CA LEU A 83 4.77 4.51 2.61
C LEU A 83 3.60 4.47 1.63
N LEU A 84 2.61 5.35 1.84
CA LEU A 84 1.31 5.31 1.18
C LEU A 84 0.96 6.61 0.45
N GLY A 85 0.18 6.46 -0.61
CA GLY A 85 -0.65 7.49 -1.23
C GLY A 85 -2.12 7.14 -1.11
N TRP A 86 -2.97 8.15 -0.87
CA TRP A 86 -4.43 8.01 -0.88
C TRP A 86 -5.00 8.64 -2.14
N HIS A 87 -5.73 7.87 -2.96
CA HIS A 87 -6.40 8.39 -4.15
C HIS A 87 -7.90 8.56 -3.89
N GLU A 88 -8.33 9.81 -3.71
CA GLU A 88 -9.73 10.14 -3.37
C GLU A 88 -10.73 9.64 -4.42
N GLY A 89 -10.44 9.85 -5.71
CA GLY A 89 -11.41 9.54 -6.78
C GLY A 89 -11.73 8.04 -6.94
N TYR A 90 -10.82 7.17 -6.51
CA TYR A 90 -11.01 5.72 -6.55
C TYR A 90 -11.17 5.12 -5.15
N GLY A 91 -11.00 5.92 -4.10
CA GLY A 91 -11.10 5.44 -2.72
C GLY A 91 -10.08 4.36 -2.35
N VAL A 92 -8.89 4.35 -2.96
CA VAL A 92 -7.86 3.32 -2.75
C VAL A 92 -6.56 3.89 -2.19
N PHE A 93 -5.79 3.05 -1.52
CA PHE A 93 -4.40 3.32 -1.19
C PHE A 93 -3.47 2.79 -2.28
N VAL A 94 -2.29 3.40 -2.38
CA VAL A 94 -1.14 2.88 -3.11
C VAL A 94 0.07 2.87 -2.19
N GLY A 95 0.77 1.74 -2.12
CA GLY A 95 1.89 1.51 -1.24
C GLY A 95 3.20 1.25 -1.99
N PHE A 96 4.31 1.67 -1.38
CA PHE A 96 5.67 1.62 -1.92
C PHE A 96 6.65 1.05 -0.92
N ASP A 97 7.84 0.64 -1.39
CA ASP A 97 8.88 0.10 -0.53
C ASP A 97 9.74 1.23 0.05
N ILE A 98 9.56 1.49 1.35
CA ILE A 98 10.36 2.47 2.08
C ILE A 98 11.88 2.27 1.91
N ARG A 99 12.34 1.04 1.68
CA ARG A 99 13.77 0.72 1.49
C ARG A 99 14.30 1.26 0.15
N LYS A 100 13.46 1.34 -0.88
CA LYS A 100 13.80 1.92 -2.20
C LYS A 100 13.83 3.45 -2.19
N HIS A 101 13.25 4.06 -1.15
CA HIS A 101 13.20 5.51 -0.94
C HIS A 101 14.18 6.03 0.11
N LYS A 102 15.01 5.16 0.70
CA LYS A 102 16.03 5.55 1.68
C LYS A 102 17.08 6.47 1.03
N GLY A 103 17.24 7.67 1.57
CA GLY A 103 18.30 8.60 1.16
C GLY A 103 18.02 9.41 -0.11
N GLN A 104 16.77 9.47 -0.60
CA GLN A 104 16.39 10.42 -1.66
C GLN A 104 16.47 11.86 -1.12
N ALA A 105 17.63 12.50 -1.28
CA ALA A 105 17.93 13.88 -0.91
C ALA A 105 17.34 14.90 -1.91
N SER A 106 16.07 14.73 -2.29
CA SER A 106 15.31 15.74 -3.01
C SER A 106 14.45 16.50 -2.00
N ALA A 107 14.33 17.82 -2.14
CA ALA A 107 13.53 18.65 -1.25
C ALA A 107 12.04 18.25 -1.22
N SER A 108 11.55 17.54 -2.25
CA SER A 108 10.20 16.97 -2.36
C SER A 108 10.13 15.94 -3.49
N PRO A 109 10.54 14.68 -3.29
CA PRO A 109 10.43 13.64 -4.32
C PRO A 109 8.95 13.29 -4.58
N SER A 110 8.62 13.02 -5.84
CA SER A 110 7.29 12.56 -6.25
C SER A 110 7.36 11.11 -6.73
N ILE A 111 6.45 10.28 -6.26
CA ILE A 111 6.32 8.88 -6.67
C ILE A 111 5.18 8.76 -7.67
N GLN A 112 5.46 8.22 -8.86
CA GLN A 112 4.48 8.09 -9.96
C GLN A 112 3.70 6.78 -9.87
N VAL A 113 2.40 6.86 -10.17
CA VAL A 113 1.45 5.75 -10.16
C VAL A 113 0.61 5.77 -11.44
N LYS A 114 0.36 4.59 -12.04
CA LYS A 114 -0.52 4.46 -13.20
C LYS A 114 -1.98 4.47 -12.77
N GLU A 115 -2.82 5.22 -13.49
CA GLU A 115 -4.27 5.25 -13.26
C GLU A 115 -4.90 3.87 -13.33
N ALA A 116 -4.52 3.07 -14.34
CA ALA A 116 -5.04 1.72 -14.54
C ALA A 116 -4.88 0.83 -13.29
N SER A 117 -3.78 0.98 -12.53
CA SER A 117 -3.58 0.20 -11.30
C SER A 117 -4.45 0.67 -10.14
N LEU A 118 -4.74 1.97 -10.06
CA LEU A 118 -5.68 2.52 -9.06
C LEU A 118 -7.11 2.07 -9.38
N LEU A 119 -7.51 2.14 -10.65
CA LEU A 119 -8.81 1.66 -11.12
C LEU A 119 -8.97 0.15 -10.93
N ASN A 120 -7.93 -0.64 -11.24
CA ASN A 120 -7.97 -2.08 -11.03
C ASN A 120 -8.14 -2.41 -9.54
N ALA A 121 -7.39 -1.77 -8.64
CA ALA A 121 -7.58 -1.96 -7.21
C ALA A 121 -8.98 -1.53 -6.73
N HIS A 122 -9.58 -0.51 -7.34
CA HIS A 122 -10.95 -0.12 -7.02
C HIS A 122 -11.97 -1.19 -7.42
N ASN A 123 -11.81 -1.79 -8.60
CA ASN A 123 -12.74 -2.80 -9.12
C ASN A 123 -12.54 -4.18 -8.51
N HIS A 124 -11.29 -4.55 -8.23
CA HIS A 124 -10.83 -5.91 -7.90
C HIS A 124 -10.24 -6.00 -6.48
N ALA A 125 -10.41 -4.93 -5.68
CA ALA A 125 -9.86 -4.74 -4.34
C ALA A 125 -8.33 -4.66 -4.21
N PHE A 126 -7.57 -5.15 -5.19
CA PHE A 126 -6.11 -5.17 -5.14
C PHE A 126 -5.51 -5.07 -6.54
N SER A 127 -4.35 -4.42 -6.65
CA SER A 127 -3.54 -4.47 -7.85
C SER A 127 -2.06 -4.23 -7.55
N ALA A 128 -1.16 -4.98 -8.18
CA ALA A 128 0.28 -4.78 -8.07
C ALA A 128 0.92 -4.71 -9.46
N TYR A 129 1.96 -3.88 -9.60
CA TYR A 129 2.74 -3.80 -10.84
C TYR A 129 4.18 -3.35 -10.58
N GLU A 130 5.10 -3.81 -11.44
CA GLU A 130 6.47 -3.34 -11.45
C GLU A 130 6.59 -1.98 -12.15
N ARG A 131 7.14 -1.00 -11.44
CA ARG A 131 7.47 0.33 -11.97
C ARG A 131 8.76 0.26 -12.77
N ALA A 132 9.01 1.26 -13.61
CA ALA A 132 10.19 1.31 -14.48
C ALA A 132 11.55 1.26 -13.74
N ASN A 133 11.58 1.55 -12.44
CA ASN A 133 12.76 1.47 -11.58
C ASN A 133 12.91 0.12 -10.85
N GLY A 134 12.12 -0.90 -11.20
CA GLY A 134 12.12 -2.21 -10.56
C GLY A 134 11.58 -2.20 -9.12
N GLU A 135 10.73 -1.23 -8.79
CA GLU A 135 9.97 -1.20 -7.55
C GLU A 135 8.54 -1.67 -7.82
N ILE A 136 7.99 -2.49 -6.93
CA ILE A 136 6.59 -2.88 -7.00
C ILE A 136 5.73 -1.78 -6.38
N ALA A 137 4.75 -1.26 -7.12
CA ALA A 137 3.67 -0.47 -6.55
C ALA A 137 2.46 -1.37 -6.29
N VAL A 138 1.85 -1.21 -5.13
CA VAL A 138 0.71 -2.02 -4.70
C VAL A 138 -0.46 -1.10 -4.39
N CYS A 139 -1.49 -1.14 -5.21
CA CYS A 139 -2.76 -0.44 -5.01
C CYS A 139 -3.76 -1.39 -4.32
N PHE A 140 -4.53 -0.92 -3.35
CA PHE A 140 -5.47 -1.77 -2.62
C PHE A 140 -6.63 -0.98 -2.02
N CYS A 141 -7.76 -1.65 -1.94
CA CYS A 141 -8.93 -1.17 -1.22
C CYS A 141 -8.62 -1.11 0.28
N PRO A 142 -9.18 -0.13 1.01
CA PRO A 142 -8.68 0.20 2.34
C PRO A 142 -8.84 -0.90 3.40
N GLU A 143 -9.78 -1.80 3.21
CA GLU A 143 -10.02 -2.97 4.04
C GLU A 143 -8.81 -3.93 4.07
N PHE A 144 -7.90 -3.84 3.10
CA PHE A 144 -6.68 -4.65 2.99
C PHE A 144 -5.44 -4.01 3.62
N ILE A 145 -5.58 -2.89 4.33
CA ILE A 145 -4.42 -2.15 4.85
C ILE A 145 -3.58 -2.96 5.84
N VAL A 146 -4.21 -3.81 6.64
CA VAL A 146 -3.48 -4.62 7.63
C VAL A 146 -2.82 -5.82 6.97
N GLU A 147 -3.48 -6.47 6.01
CA GLU A 147 -2.94 -7.53 5.17
C GLU A 147 -1.72 -7.03 4.39
N TYR A 148 -1.80 -5.83 3.83
CA TYR A 148 -0.69 -5.14 3.18
C TYR A 148 0.47 -4.92 4.17
N ALA A 149 0.19 -4.44 5.38
CA ALA A 149 1.22 -4.22 6.40
C ALA A 149 1.92 -5.51 6.84
N LEU A 150 1.16 -6.60 7.02
CA LEU A 150 1.70 -7.91 7.42
C LEU A 150 2.51 -8.58 6.31
N ASN A 151 2.16 -8.33 5.04
CA ASN A 151 2.82 -8.94 3.88
C ASN A 151 3.77 -8.00 3.13
N LEU A 152 4.06 -6.82 3.70
CA LEU A 152 4.84 -5.76 3.06
C LEU A 152 6.14 -6.26 2.41
N ALA A 153 6.94 -7.04 3.15
CA ALA A 153 8.22 -7.54 2.67
C ALA A 153 8.09 -8.53 1.50
N LYS A 154 7.01 -9.32 1.47
CA LYS A 154 6.74 -10.28 0.39
C LYS A 154 6.23 -9.56 -0.86
N LEU A 155 5.24 -8.67 -0.69
CA LEU A 155 4.64 -7.91 -1.78
C LEU A 155 5.67 -7.02 -2.51
N HIS A 156 6.56 -6.37 -1.76
CA HIS A 156 7.65 -5.57 -2.34
C HIS A 156 8.92 -6.38 -2.64
N GLY A 157 8.89 -7.68 -2.38
CA GLY A 157 9.98 -8.61 -2.67
C GLY A 157 9.90 -9.24 -4.06
N PHE A 158 8.76 -9.11 -4.75
CA PHE A 158 8.59 -9.63 -6.10
C PHE A 158 9.55 -8.97 -7.09
N THR A 159 10.00 -9.76 -8.05
CA THR A 159 10.91 -9.40 -9.14
C THR A 159 10.29 -9.77 -10.48
N ALA A 160 10.96 -9.43 -11.59
CA ALA A 160 10.53 -9.85 -12.92
C ALA A 160 10.34 -11.38 -13.10
N LYS A 161 10.93 -12.20 -12.23
CA LYS A 161 10.71 -13.66 -12.23
C LYS A 161 9.39 -14.07 -11.59
N ASP A 162 8.80 -13.19 -10.79
CA ASP A 162 7.58 -13.41 -10.02
C ASP A 162 6.34 -12.81 -10.71
N GLN A 163 6.46 -12.54 -12.02
CA GLN A 163 5.41 -11.91 -12.82
C GLN A 163 4.11 -12.72 -12.80
N ALA A 164 4.21 -14.05 -12.77
CA ALA A 164 3.05 -14.93 -12.67
C ALA A 164 2.34 -14.80 -11.32
N GLU A 165 3.08 -14.64 -10.21
CA GLU A 165 2.50 -14.39 -8.88
C GLU A 165 1.80 -13.03 -8.84
N VAL A 166 2.40 -12.00 -9.44
CA VAL A 166 1.78 -10.66 -9.54
C VAL A 166 0.50 -10.70 -10.38
N GLU A 167 0.48 -11.46 -11.47
CA GLU A 167 -0.72 -11.66 -12.29
C GLU A 167 -1.84 -12.36 -11.51
N ILE A 168 -1.51 -13.39 -10.73
CA ILE A 168 -2.49 -14.07 -9.86
C ILE A 168 -3.07 -13.10 -8.82
N LEU A 169 -2.22 -12.24 -8.22
CA LEU A 169 -2.69 -11.23 -7.27
C LEU A 169 -3.66 -10.21 -7.91
N ASN A 170 -3.46 -9.91 -9.19
CA ASN A 170 -4.32 -9.00 -9.95
C ASN A 170 -5.63 -9.63 -10.43
N SER A 171 -5.78 -10.97 -10.35
CA SER A 171 -6.97 -11.69 -10.78
C SER A 171 -7.69 -12.40 -9.62
N MET A 172 -7.39 -12.06 -8.36
CA MET A 172 -7.80 -12.83 -7.17
C MET A 172 -9.31 -13.01 -7.03
N ASP A 173 -10.09 -12.08 -7.57
CA ASP A 173 -11.54 -12.05 -7.58
C ASP A 173 -12.18 -12.85 -8.73
N GLU A 174 -11.37 -13.32 -9.69
CA GLU A 174 -11.79 -14.23 -10.76
C GLU A 174 -11.46 -15.70 -10.47
N VAL A 175 -10.63 -16.00 -9.47
CA VAL A 175 -10.15 -17.36 -9.19
C VAL A 175 -11.07 -18.09 -8.21
N ASP A 176 -11.73 -19.16 -8.67
CA ASP A 176 -12.45 -20.10 -7.78
C ASP A 176 -11.45 -20.77 -6.82
N GLU A 177 -11.84 -21.00 -5.55
CA GLU A 177 -10.98 -21.60 -4.51
C GLU A 177 -10.35 -22.94 -4.97
N LYS A 178 -11.07 -23.68 -5.81
CA LYS A 178 -10.59 -24.93 -6.41
C LYS A 178 -9.43 -24.73 -7.37
N GLU A 179 -9.42 -23.62 -8.11
CA GLU A 179 -8.40 -23.30 -9.09
C GLU A 179 -7.14 -22.75 -8.44
N ILE A 180 -7.27 -21.99 -7.33
CA ILE A 180 -6.14 -21.60 -6.47
C ILE A 180 -5.47 -22.85 -5.89
N MET A 181 -6.25 -23.77 -5.31
CA MET A 181 -5.73 -25.00 -4.69
C MET A 181 -5.08 -25.94 -5.71
N ALA A 182 -5.56 -25.96 -6.95
CA ALA A 182 -4.94 -26.72 -8.03
C ALA A 182 -3.59 -26.10 -8.45
N LYS A 183 -3.53 -24.77 -8.65
CA LYS A 183 -2.30 -24.06 -9.06
C LYS A 183 -1.22 -24.07 -7.99
N VAL A 184 -1.58 -24.11 -6.71
CA VAL A 184 -0.64 -24.23 -5.58
C VAL A 184 -0.12 -25.66 -5.46
N ARG A 185 -0.97 -26.69 -5.60
CA ARG A 185 -0.56 -28.11 -5.51
C ARG A 185 0.35 -28.57 -6.64
N ASP A 186 0.15 -28.08 -7.85
CA ASP A 186 1.00 -28.44 -8.99
C ASP A 186 2.45 -27.93 -8.87
N ARG A 187 2.73 -27.05 -7.90
CA ARG A 187 4.07 -26.47 -7.67
C ARG A 187 4.81 -27.06 -6.46
N GLU A 188 4.17 -27.93 -5.67
CA GLU A 188 4.83 -28.68 -4.59
C GLU A 188 5.36 -30.06 -5.04
N ARG A 189 5.28 -30.35 -6.34
CA ARG A 189 5.90 -31.52 -7.00
C ARG A 189 7.08 -31.10 -7.88
#